data_AF-A0A6G3WI63-F1
#
_entry.id   AF-A0A6G3WI63-F1
#
_cell.length_a   1.000
_cell.length_b   1.000
_cell.length_c   1.000
_cell.angle_alpha   90.00
_cell.angle_beta   90.00
_cell.angle_gamma   90.00
#
_symmetry.space_group_name_H-M   'P 1'
#
loop_
_entity.id
_entity.type
_entity.pdbx_description
1 polymer ?
#
loop_
_entity_poly.entity_id
_entity_poly.type
_entity_poly.pdbx_seq_one_letter_code
_entity_poly.pdbx_strand_id
1 'polypeptide(L)'
;MHRILTPLTSAVTYSRWLHMFIPAAAVSVWFFISDALWMPLLFAVPVGLIPAMRLEEGLQAQLLLTPSERGQPDASIAVASSANWADRWRTVLWLEVRLLISAGAIMALWLPVASIELVLSATGRPPSGLVEGL
;
A
#
# COMPACT_ATOMS: atom_id res chain seq x y z
N MET A 1 9.08 2.87 27.19
CA MET A 1 9.13 3.84 26.06
C MET A 1 10.03 3.37 24.93
N HIS A 2 11.29 3.00 25.17
CA HIS A 2 12.22 2.54 24.12
C HIS A 2 11.61 1.47 23.19
N ARG A 3 11.04 0.39 23.73
CA ARG A 3 10.41 -0.69 22.93
C ARG A 3 9.21 -0.27 22.08
N ILE A 4 8.48 0.78 22.47
CA ILE A 4 7.31 1.29 21.72
C ILE A 4 7.77 2.22 20.60
N LEU A 5 8.91 2.90 20.77
CA LEU A 5 9.48 3.83 19.79
C LEU A 5 10.48 3.15 18.84
N THR A 6 11.09 2.02 19.23
CA THR A 6 11.99 1.23 18.38
C THR A 6 11.39 0.88 17.00
N PRO A 7 10.10 0.52 16.87
CA PRO A 7 9.47 0.28 15.57
C PRO A 7 9.43 1.54 14.70
N LEU A 8 9.24 2.73 15.29
CA LEU A 8 9.19 4.01 14.55
C LEU A 8 10.55 4.40 13.98
N THR A 9 11.65 3.91 14.56
CA THR A 9 13.01 4.11 14.04
C THR A 9 13.47 2.98 13.12
N SER A 10 12.68 1.93 12.94
CA SER A 10 13.05 0.78 12.11
C SER A 10 12.73 1.04 10.65
N ALA A 11 13.74 0.89 9.78
CA ALA A 11 13.58 0.95 8.33
C ALA A 11 12.50 -0.03 7.81
N VAL A 12 12.31 -1.16 8.49
CA VAL A 12 11.31 -2.19 8.13
C VAL A 12 9.88 -1.65 8.22
N THR A 13 9.60 -0.76 9.17
CA THR A 13 8.27 -0.14 9.29
C THR A 13 7.97 0.71 8.07
N TYR A 14 8.94 1.52 7.64
CA TYR A 14 8.81 2.37 6.47
C TYR A 14 8.72 1.58 5.17
N SER A 15 9.49 0.50 5.00
CA SER A 15 9.42 -0.32 3.79
C SER A 15 8.11 -1.12 3.68
N ARG A 16 7.56 -1.58 4.81
CA ARG A 16 6.21 -2.17 4.88
C ARG A 16 5.14 -1.17 4.50
N TRP A 17 5.24 0.04 5.03
CA TRP A 17 4.30 1.11 4.73
C TRP A 17 4.38 1.49 3.25
N LEU A 18 5.60 1.68 2.73
CA LEU A 18 5.84 1.94 1.31
C LEU A 18 5.25 0.83 0.43
N HIS A 19 5.44 -0.44 0.78
CA HIS A 19 4.85 -1.56 0.03
C HIS A 19 3.32 -1.44 -0.07
N MET A 20 2.65 -1.08 1.02
CA MET A 20 1.20 -0.86 1.01
C MET A 20 0.76 0.38 0.23
N PHE A 21 1.64 1.37 0.06
CA PHE A 21 1.36 2.59 -0.70
C PHE A 21 1.57 2.46 -2.21
N ILE A 22 2.37 1.51 -2.69
CA ILE A 22 2.67 1.41 -4.13
C ILE A 22 1.40 1.32 -5.00
N PRO A 23 0.34 0.57 -4.64
CA PRO A 23 -0.90 0.57 -5.41
C PRO A 23 -1.60 1.93 -5.47
N ALA A 24 -1.44 2.78 -4.44
CA ALA A 24 -1.96 4.15 -4.45
C ALA A 24 -1.43 4.95 -5.63
N ALA A 25 -0.19 4.71 -6.07
CA ALA A 25 0.38 5.40 -7.22
C ALA A 25 -0.38 5.06 -8.51
N ALA A 26 -0.74 3.78 -8.70
CA ALA A 26 -1.57 3.36 -9.84
C ALA A 26 -2.96 4.02 -9.79
N VAL A 27 -3.60 4.07 -8.61
CA VAL A 27 -4.88 4.76 -8.41
C VAL A 27 -4.74 6.27 -8.64
N SER A 28 -3.61 6.88 -8.24
CA SER A 28 -3.31 8.30 -8.47
C SER A 28 -3.23 8.64 -9.95
N VAL A 29 -2.64 7.76 -10.76
CA VAL A 29 -2.65 7.90 -12.23
C VAL A 29 -4.08 7.77 -12.76
N TRP A 30 -4.89 6.87 -12.20
CA TRP A 30 -6.29 6.70 -12.61
C TRP A 30 -7.15 7.95 -12.42
N PHE A 31 -6.91 8.75 -11.37
CA PHE A 31 -7.60 10.04 -11.17
C PHE A 31 -7.49 10.99 -12.37
N PHE A 32 -6.40 10.90 -13.16
CA PHE A 32 -6.26 11.72 -14.37
C PHE A 32 -7.06 11.19 -15.57
N ILE A 33 -7.58 9.97 -15.48
CA ILE A 33 -8.30 9.29 -16.55
C ILE A 33 -9.81 9.38 -16.33
N SER A 34 -10.27 9.14 -15.10
CA SER A 34 -11.70 9.03 -14.77
C SER A 34 -11.97 9.16 -13.27
N ASP A 35 -13.12 9.73 -12.92
CA ASP A 35 -13.63 9.81 -11.55
C ASP A 35 -14.12 8.46 -11.00
N ALA A 36 -14.17 7.41 -11.84
CA ALA A 36 -14.61 6.07 -11.44
C ALA A 36 -13.51 5.34 -10.64
N LEU A 37 -13.33 5.70 -9.37
CA LEU A 37 -12.25 5.18 -8.49
C LEU A 37 -12.32 3.68 -8.17
N TRP A 38 -13.44 3.02 -8.51
CA TRP A 38 -13.60 1.57 -8.38
C TRP A 38 -13.03 0.81 -9.58
N MET A 39 -12.77 1.46 -10.73
CA MET A 39 -12.26 0.78 -11.93
C MET A 39 -10.89 0.12 -11.77
N PRO A 40 -9.90 0.70 -11.04
CA PRO A 40 -8.64 0.01 -10.74
C PRO A 40 -8.82 -1.38 -10.11
N LEU A 41 -9.89 -1.57 -9.31
CA LEU A 41 -10.22 -2.87 -8.73
C LEU A 41 -10.60 -3.89 -9.83
N LEU A 42 -11.40 -3.47 -10.81
CA LEU A 42 -11.72 -4.33 -11.95
C LEU A 42 -10.49 -4.65 -12.81
N PHE A 43 -9.59 -3.70 -13.02
CA PHE A 43 -8.36 -3.94 -13.77
C PHE A 43 -7.36 -4.83 -13.03
N ALA A 44 -7.43 -4.91 -11.70
CA ALA A 44 -6.64 -5.85 -10.92
C ALA A 44 -6.94 -7.31 -11.28
N VAL A 45 -8.15 -7.62 -11.76
CA VAL A 45 -8.54 -8.98 -12.18
C VAL A 45 -7.71 -9.48 -13.38
N PRO A 46 -7.75 -8.85 -14.57
CA PRO A 46 -6.95 -9.31 -15.70
C PRO A 46 -5.45 -9.25 -15.40
N VAL A 47 -4.98 -8.25 -14.64
CA VAL A 47 -3.57 -8.14 -14.23
C VAL A 47 -3.15 -9.30 -13.31
N GLY A 48 -3.92 -9.61 -12.28
CA GLY A 48 -3.63 -10.69 -11.33
C GLY A 48 -3.72 -12.10 -11.94
N LEU A 49 -4.47 -12.25 -13.03
CA LEU A 49 -4.53 -13.51 -13.78
C LEU A 49 -3.27 -13.77 -14.63
N ILE A 50 -2.42 -12.76 -14.86
CA ILE A 50 -1.13 -12.92 -15.54
C ILE A 50 -0.19 -13.73 -14.61
N PRO A 51 0.34 -14.89 -15.04
CA PRO A 51 1.18 -15.72 -14.18
C PRO A 51 2.42 -15.01 -13.62
N ALA A 52 2.97 -14.06 -14.40
CA ALA A 52 4.12 -13.25 -14.01
C ALA A 52 3.81 -12.27 -12.87
N MET A 53 2.54 -11.90 -12.65
CA MET A 53 2.17 -10.95 -11.60
C MET A 53 2.55 -11.45 -10.21
N ARG A 54 2.43 -12.76 -9.96
CA ARG A 54 2.88 -13.38 -8.69
C ARG A 54 4.40 -13.25 -8.50
N LEU A 55 5.16 -13.36 -9.59
CA LEU A 55 6.61 -13.19 -9.57
C LEU A 55 6.98 -11.74 -9.20
N GLU A 56 6.34 -10.77 -9.85
CA GLU A 56 6.58 -9.34 -9.61
C GLU A 56 6.22 -8.93 -8.18
N GLU A 57 5.07 -9.38 -7.67
CA GLU A 57 4.66 -9.16 -6.28
C GLU A 57 5.68 -9.77 -5.30
N GLY A 58 6.12 -11.01 -5.55
CA GLY A 58 7.12 -11.68 -4.73
C GLY A 58 8.46 -10.95 -4.74
N LEU A 59 8.90 -10.46 -5.91
CA LEU A 59 10.10 -9.65 -6.03
C LEU A 59 9.95 -8.37 -5.22
N GLN A 60 8.87 -7.62 -5.42
CA GLN A 60 8.64 -6.38 -4.69
C GLN A 60 8.60 -6.60 -3.17
N ALA A 61 7.98 -7.69 -2.72
CA ALA A 61 7.93 -8.04 -1.31
C ALA A 61 9.32 -8.44 -0.77
N GLN A 62 10.12 -9.25 -1.48
CA GLN A 62 11.50 -9.52 -1.08
C GLN A 62 12.37 -8.25 -1.08
N LEU A 63 12.22 -7.39 -2.10
CA LEU A 63 12.99 -6.15 -2.24
C LEU A 63 12.78 -5.24 -1.02
N LEU A 64 11.53 -5.11 -0.55
CA LEU A 64 11.14 -4.16 0.48
C LEU A 64 11.13 -4.76 1.89
N LEU A 65 10.74 -6.02 2.04
CA LEU A 65 10.45 -6.63 3.35
C LEU A 65 11.58 -7.52 3.85
N THR A 66 12.24 -8.25 2.94
CA THR A 66 13.31 -9.21 3.29
C THR A 66 14.53 -9.07 2.37
N PRO A 67 15.16 -7.88 2.32
CA PRO A 67 16.23 -7.61 1.36
C PRO A 67 17.44 -8.55 1.50
N SER A 68 17.69 -9.09 2.71
CA SER A 68 18.77 -10.04 2.98
C SER A 68 18.52 -11.44 2.41
N GLU A 69 17.26 -11.81 2.15
CA GLU A 69 16.86 -13.15 1.66
C GLU A 69 16.82 -13.22 0.13
N ARG A 70 17.17 -12.14 -0.56
CA ARG A 70 17.04 -12.02 -2.01
C ARG A 70 17.87 -13.07 -2.75
N GLY A 71 17.21 -13.82 -3.63
CA GLY A 71 17.86 -14.84 -4.46
C GLY A 71 18.31 -16.08 -3.68
N GLN A 72 18.01 -16.18 -2.39
CA GLN A 72 18.25 -17.38 -1.62
C GLN A 72 17.19 -18.45 -1.96
N PRO A 73 17.59 -19.73 -2.10
CA PRO A 73 16.63 -20.81 -2.36
C PRO A 73 15.63 -21.01 -1.22
N ASP A 74 16.01 -20.67 0.02
CA ASP A 74 15.20 -20.82 1.23
C ASP A 74 14.55 -19.50 1.71
N ALA A 75 14.39 -18.52 0.80
CA ALA A 75 13.76 -17.25 1.12
C ALA A 75 12.32 -17.42 1.65
N SER A 76 11.93 -16.64 2.66
CA SER A 76 10.60 -16.74 3.26
C SER A 76 9.47 -16.35 2.29
N ILE A 77 9.78 -15.53 1.30
CA ILE A 77 8.86 -15.06 0.25
C ILE A 77 9.24 -15.76 -1.05
N ALA A 78 8.34 -16.57 -1.61
CA ALA A 78 8.62 -17.25 -2.88
C ALA A 78 8.54 -16.30 -4.08
N VAL A 79 9.60 -16.25 -4.88
CA VAL A 79 9.66 -15.53 -6.16
C VAL A 79 9.48 -16.53 -7.29
N ALA A 80 8.23 -16.83 -7.62
CA ALA A 80 7.89 -17.75 -8.70
C ALA A 80 6.56 -17.36 -9.36
N SER A 81 6.45 -17.57 -10.67
CA SER A 81 5.21 -17.40 -11.43
C SER A 81 4.11 -18.36 -10.95
N SER A 82 2.85 -18.01 -11.16
CA SER A 82 1.72 -18.86 -10.77
C SER A 82 1.67 -20.15 -11.59
N ALA A 83 1.72 -21.30 -10.91
CA ALA A 83 1.73 -22.62 -11.55
C ALA A 83 0.32 -23.14 -11.88
N ASN A 84 -0.67 -22.79 -11.04
CA ASN A 84 -2.04 -23.26 -11.20
C ASN A 84 -3.03 -22.07 -11.17
N TRP A 85 -4.30 -22.37 -11.44
CA TRP A 85 -5.36 -21.35 -11.50
C TRP A 85 -5.74 -20.78 -10.12
N ALA A 86 -5.63 -21.60 -9.08
CA ALA A 86 -5.91 -21.15 -7.71
C ALA A 86 -4.89 -20.08 -7.26
N ASP A 87 -3.63 -20.22 -7.64
CA ASP A 87 -2.58 -19.23 -7.36
C ASP A 87 -2.86 -17.90 -8.06
N ARG A 88 -3.37 -17.93 -9.28
CA ARG A 88 -3.77 -16.72 -10.02
C ARG A 88 -4.90 -16.00 -9.31
N TRP A 89 -5.95 -16.71 -8.90
CA TRP A 89 -7.05 -16.10 -8.14
C TRP A 89 -6.62 -15.60 -6.75
N ARG A 90 -5.68 -16.28 -6.09
CA ARG A 90 -5.05 -15.75 -4.86
C ARG A 90 -4.29 -14.45 -5.13
N THR A 91 -3.57 -14.35 -6.25
CA THR A 91 -2.90 -13.11 -6.66
C THR A 91 -3.90 -12.00 -6.96
N VAL A 92 -5.00 -12.28 -7.67
CA VAL A 92 -6.09 -11.30 -7.88
C VAL A 92 -6.64 -10.79 -6.55
N LEU A 93 -7.06 -11.70 -5.67
CA LEU A 93 -7.60 -11.34 -4.36
C LEU A 93 -6.58 -10.52 -3.54
N TRP A 94 -5.32 -10.91 -3.58
CA TRP A 94 -4.24 -10.17 -2.93
C TRP A 94 -4.13 -8.74 -3.45
N LEU A 95 -4.12 -8.54 -4.77
CA LEU A 95 -4.04 -7.20 -5.38
C LEU A 95 -5.25 -6.33 -5.00
N GLU A 96 -6.46 -6.90 -5.02
CA GLU A 96 -7.69 -6.19 -4.64
C GLU A 96 -7.67 -5.77 -3.17
N VAL A 97 -7.36 -6.71 -2.27
CA VAL A 97 -7.21 -6.42 -0.83
C VAL A 97 -6.13 -5.36 -0.60
N ARG A 98 -5.01 -5.45 -1.32
CA ARG A 98 -3.91 -4.51 -1.19
C ARG A 98 -4.28 -3.11 -1.71
N LEU A 99 -5.07 -3.00 -2.78
CA LEU A 99 -5.65 -1.72 -3.24
C LEU A 99 -6.55 -1.09 -2.16
N LEU A 100 -7.40 -1.87 -1.52
CA LEU A 100 -8.26 -1.39 -0.43
C LEU A 100 -7.44 -0.93 0.79
N ILE A 101 -6.43 -1.71 1.18
CA ILE A 101 -5.50 -1.32 2.25
C ILE A 101 -4.76 -0.03 1.86
N SER A 102 -4.33 0.09 0.61
CA SER A 102 -3.66 1.28 0.10
C SER A 102 -4.56 2.52 0.19
N ALA A 103 -5.85 2.40 -0.10
CA ALA A 103 -6.81 3.49 0.07
C ALA A 103 -6.88 3.95 1.54
N GLY A 104 -6.95 3.01 2.49
CA GLY A 104 -6.89 3.32 3.92
C GLY A 104 -5.55 3.94 4.35
N ALA A 105 -4.45 3.47 3.75
CA ALA A 105 -3.11 4.00 4.01
C ALA A 105 -2.98 5.46 3.56
N ILE A 106 -3.54 5.83 2.40
CA ILE A 106 -3.59 7.23 1.94
C ILE A 106 -4.33 8.10 2.95
N MET A 107 -5.44 7.63 3.52
CA MET A 107 -6.15 8.39 4.56
C MET A 107 -5.28 8.67 5.78
N ALA A 108 -4.37 7.76 6.13
CA ALA A 108 -3.42 7.97 7.22
C ALA A 108 -2.39 9.08 6.93
N LEU A 109 -2.14 9.43 5.66
CA LEU A 109 -1.28 10.56 5.29
C LEU A 109 -1.88 11.91 5.72
N TRP A 110 -3.20 11.99 5.87
CA TRP A 110 -3.90 13.20 6.31
C TRP A 110 -3.93 13.37 7.84
N LEU A 111 -3.60 12.33 8.61
CA LEU A 111 -3.64 12.37 10.08
C LEU A 111 -2.75 13.46 10.71
N PRO A 112 -1.52 13.73 10.23
CA PRO A 112 -0.71 14.81 10.77
C PRO A 112 -1.35 16.19 10.56
N VAL A 113 -1.93 16.44 9.38
CA VAL A 113 -2.63 17.69 9.07
C VAL A 113 -3.85 17.83 9.98
N ALA A 114 -4.67 16.77 10.10
CA ALA A 114 -5.83 16.75 10.99
C ALA A 114 -5.44 16.98 12.46
N SER A 115 -4.32 16.40 12.92
CA SER A 115 -3.81 16.61 14.28
C SER A 115 -3.39 18.06 14.51
N ILE A 116 -2.72 18.69 13.54
CA ILE A 116 -2.34 20.11 13.62
C ILE A 116 -3.59 20.98 13.68
N GLU A 117 -4.59 20.75 12.82
CA GLU A 117 -5.84 21.51 12.84
C GLU A 117 -6.60 21.37 14.16
N LEU A 118 -6.61 20.17 14.76
CA LEU A 118 -7.20 19.94 16.08
C LEU A 118 -6.48 20.74 17.18
N VAL A 119 -5.16 20.84 17.14
CA VAL A 119 -4.38 21.65 18.10
C VAL A 119 -4.61 23.15 17.88
N LEU A 120 -4.64 23.61 16.63
CA LEU A 120 -4.88 25.01 16.30
C LEU A 120 -6.30 25.46 16.68
N SER A 121 -7.30 24.63 16.44
CA SER A 121 -8.68 24.91 16.86
C SER A 121 -8.83 24.95 18.38
N ALA A 122 -8.16 24.05 19.12
CA ALA A 122 -8.11 24.10 20.57
C ALA A 122 -7.45 25.38 21.12
N THR A 123 -6.58 26.04 20.33
CA THR A 123 -5.94 27.31 20.69
C THR A 123 -6.69 28.56 20.18
N GLY A 124 -7.89 28.39 19.64
CA GLY A 124 -8.76 29.48 19.21
C GLY A 124 -8.48 30.03 17.81
N ARG A 125 -7.65 29.34 17.00
CA ARG A 125 -7.51 29.66 15.58
C ARG A 125 -8.60 28.93 14.77
N PRO A 126 -9.29 29.60 13.84
CA PRO A 126 -10.26 28.93 12.97
C PRO A 126 -9.55 27.88 12.08
N PRO A 127 -10.21 26.75 11.78
CA PRO A 127 -9.70 25.77 10.81
C PRO A 127 -9.56 26.43 9.43
N SER A 128 -8.54 26.05 8.67
CA SER A 128 -8.18 26.75 7.41
C SER A 128 -8.00 25.85 6.19
N GLY A 129 -8.16 24.52 6.31
CA GLY A 129 -7.89 23.61 5.19
C GLY A 129 -8.72 22.33 5.09
N LEU A 130 -8.90 21.54 6.17
CA LEU A 130 -9.61 20.26 6.06
C LEU A 130 -11.13 20.36 6.27
N VAL A 131 -11.60 21.37 7.02
CA VAL A 131 -13.03 21.55 7.31
C VAL A 131 -13.77 22.28 6.19
N GLU A 132 -13.09 23.09 5.37
CA GLU A 132 -13.71 23.82 4.25
C GLU A 132 -13.75 23.02 2.93
N GLY A 133 -12.99 21.93 2.83
CA GLY A 133 -12.81 21.15 1.59
C GLY A 133 -13.43 19.75 1.57
N LEU A 134 -14.11 19.32 2.64
CA LEU A 134 -14.91 18.09 2.72
C LEU A 134 -16.40 18.42 2.66
#